data_AF-A0A5C6ANS6-F1
#
_entry.id   AF-A0A5C6ANS6-F1
#
_cell.length_a   1.000
_cell.length_b   1.000
_cell.length_c   1.000
_cell.angle_alpha   90.00
_cell.angle_beta   90.00
_cell.angle_gamma   90.00
#
_symmetry.space_group_name_H-M   'P 1'
#
loop_
_entity.id
_entity.type
_entity.pdbx_description
1 polymer ?
#
loop_
_entity_poly.entity_id
_entity_poly.type
_entity_poly.pdbx_seq_one_letter_code
_entity_poly.pdbx_strand_id
1 'polypeptide(L)'
;MPYLFTCPHCQTKTQVDDRYSGHKGQCATCGGDITVPYFTDAGAVQASATRSATAKRNKSTGLFVAAGLAVVILACIVFAAIRYGGQTVAALTENRLRSASMKNLQEIATALNAYADEFGTYPPAYTTSANGTPLHSWRVLILPYLDEVELYDQFDLSKPWSDEANMSVAYQMPGVYEHPDTNAVGYSMVPAYYYLTGPGTLFPKGKPLGPEDVKDNGSQTILVIEGRPTISSGMWTEPVDMDYGKMQGLVGGAVGIEPGGWIPGGVAMATVDGRAHFLPIGTPASTFNALVTPAGNEPLADDTLD
;
A
#
# COMPACT_ATOMS: atom_id res chain seq x y z
N MET A 1 42.25 -9.86 48.28
CA MET A 1 40.92 -10.39 47.89
C MET A 1 40.01 -9.18 47.79
N PRO A 2 39.27 -8.93 46.68
CA PRO A 2 38.54 -7.67 46.55
C PRO A 2 37.58 -7.45 47.73
N TYR A 3 37.78 -6.35 48.45
CA TYR A 3 36.94 -5.96 49.58
C TYR A 3 35.73 -5.18 49.09
N LEU A 4 34.57 -5.44 49.67
CA LEU A 4 33.36 -4.69 49.35
C LEU A 4 33.31 -3.40 50.18
N PHE A 5 33.68 -2.28 49.57
CA PHE A 5 33.57 -0.95 50.17
C PHE A 5 32.17 -0.37 49.94
N THR A 6 31.61 0.32 50.93
CA THR A 6 30.32 1.04 50.82
C THR A 6 30.56 2.53 51.01
N CYS A 7 30.17 3.34 50.02
CA CYS A 7 30.32 4.79 50.09
C CYS A 7 29.46 5.38 51.22
N PRO A 8 30.03 6.19 52.14
CA PRO A 8 29.26 6.78 53.24
C PRO A 8 28.23 7.81 52.75
N HIS A 9 28.46 8.45 51.61
CA HIS A 9 27.59 9.51 51.08
C HIS A 9 26.37 8.98 50.34
N CYS A 10 26.53 7.94 49.51
CA CYS A 10 25.47 7.44 48.62
C CYS A 10 25.12 5.97 48.81
N GLN A 11 25.77 5.26 49.75
CA GLN A 11 25.56 3.85 50.06
C GLN A 11 25.82 2.87 48.89
N THR A 12 26.41 3.35 47.78
CA THR A 12 26.83 2.49 46.67
C THR A 12 27.96 1.56 47.12
N LYS A 13 27.85 0.28 46.76
CA LYS A 13 28.84 -0.76 47.06
C LYS A 13 29.76 -0.99 45.87
N THR A 14 31.07 -1.00 46.09
CA THR A 14 32.08 -1.20 45.05
C THR A 14 33.12 -2.19 45.55
N GLN A 15 33.54 -3.13 44.69
CA GLN A 15 34.66 -4.00 44.99
C GLN A 15 35.97 -3.24 44.76
N VAL A 16 36.80 -3.17 45.81
CA VAL A 16 38.06 -2.44 45.84
C VAL A 16 39.17 -3.43 46.11
N ASP A 17 40.23 -3.36 45.31
CA ASP A 17 41.42 -4.20 45.46
C ASP A 17 42.28 -3.75 46.65
N ASP A 18 42.96 -4.70 47.31
CA ASP A 18 43.78 -4.49 48.50
C ASP A 18 44.82 -3.37 48.31
N ARG A 19 45.30 -3.16 47.08
CA ARG A 19 46.26 -2.08 46.76
C ARG A 19 45.73 -0.66 47.03
N TYR A 20 44.41 -0.49 47.11
CA TYR A 20 43.76 0.79 47.39
C TYR A 20 43.43 1.00 48.87
N SER A 21 43.82 0.07 49.74
CA SER A 21 43.78 0.21 51.20
C SER A 21 44.41 1.55 51.63
N GLY A 22 43.69 2.33 52.45
CA GLY A 22 44.15 3.62 52.97
C GLY A 22 44.16 4.80 51.99
N HIS A 23 43.76 4.61 50.72
CA HIS A 23 43.79 5.69 49.72
C HIS A 23 42.58 6.61 49.81
N LYS A 24 42.78 7.90 49.48
CA LYS A 24 41.72 8.91 49.34
C LYS A 24 41.39 9.12 47.86
N GLY A 25 40.12 9.31 47.55
CA GLY A 25 39.64 9.58 46.20
C GLY A 25 38.17 9.99 46.19
N GLN A 26 37.57 10.09 45.00
CA GLN A 26 36.15 10.42 44.85
C GLN A 26 35.32 9.19 44.53
N CYS A 27 34.11 9.14 45.07
CA CYS A 27 33.14 8.09 44.72
C CYS A 27 32.76 8.19 43.24
N ALA A 28 32.91 7.09 42.50
CA ALA A 28 32.56 7.04 41.07
C ALA A 28 31.07 7.29 40.78
N THR A 29 30.20 7.18 41.79
CA THR A 29 28.74 7.35 41.63
C THR A 29 28.27 8.74 42.03
N CYS A 30 28.73 9.29 43.16
CA CYS A 30 28.24 10.58 43.66
C CYS A 30 29.28 11.70 43.69
N GLY A 31 30.53 11.44 43.31
CA GLY A 31 31.63 12.42 43.31
C GLY A 31 32.13 12.85 44.69
N GLY A 32 31.50 12.40 45.79
CA GLY A 32 31.91 12.76 47.14
C GLY A 32 33.25 12.15 47.54
N ASP A 33 34.02 12.88 48.35
CA ASP A 33 35.32 12.42 48.83
C ASP A 33 35.17 11.21 49.77
N ILE A 34 35.92 10.16 49.49
CA ILE A 34 35.94 8.89 50.23
C ILE A 34 37.37 8.53 50.62
N THR A 35 37.51 7.84 51.75
CA THR A 35 38.77 7.22 52.18
C THR A 35 38.54 5.72 52.33
N VAL A 36 39.31 4.92 51.62
CA VAL A 36 39.27 3.46 51.74
C VAL A 36 39.92 3.08 53.08
N PRO A 37 39.26 2.28 53.94
CA PRO A 37 39.83 1.87 55.22
C PRO A 37 41.07 0.99 55.01
N TYR A 38 41.96 0.97 56.01
CA TYR A 38 43.10 0.06 56.00
C TYR A 38 42.62 -1.38 56.25
N PHE A 39 42.82 -2.26 55.28
CA PHE A 39 42.62 -3.70 55.43
C PHE A 39 43.93 -4.30 55.98
N THR A 40 43.93 -4.76 57.23
CA THR A 40 45.05 -5.56 57.79
C THR A 40 44.75 -7.04 57.58
N ASP A 41 45.74 -7.79 57.10
CA ASP A 41 45.69 -9.26 56.98
C ASP A 41 45.61 -9.91 58.38
N ALA A 42 44.41 -9.94 58.95
CA ALA A 42 44.09 -10.66 60.16
C ALA A 42 43.50 -12.02 59.78
N GLY A 43 44.33 -13.07 59.85
CA GLY A 43 43.86 -14.44 59.96
C GLY A 43 44.39 -15.40 58.90
N ALA A 44 45.68 -15.73 59.00
CA ALA A 44 46.17 -17.02 58.55
C ALA A 44 45.46 -18.13 59.36
N VAL A 45 44.36 -18.66 58.84
CA VAL A 45 43.75 -19.89 59.36
C VAL A 45 44.38 -21.06 58.61
N GLN A 46 44.94 -21.94 59.44
CA GLN A 46 45.72 -23.12 59.12
C GLN A 46 45.06 -24.01 58.05
N ALA A 47 45.88 -24.43 57.10
CA ALA A 47 45.55 -25.46 56.12
C ALA A 47 45.24 -26.79 56.83
N SER A 48 43.95 -27.08 57.01
CA SER A 48 43.48 -28.45 57.19
C SER A 48 43.39 -29.08 55.80
N ALA A 49 44.31 -29.99 55.51
CA ALA A 49 44.32 -30.80 54.28
C ALA A 49 43.06 -31.67 54.21
N THR A 50 42.00 -31.12 53.63
CA THR A 50 40.90 -31.92 53.11
C THR A 50 41.28 -32.26 51.68
N ARG A 51 41.42 -33.55 51.37
CA ARG A 51 41.61 -34.04 50.00
C ARG A 51 40.38 -33.67 49.19
N SER A 52 40.34 -32.47 48.60
CA SER A 52 39.42 -32.15 47.53
C SER A 52 39.93 -32.83 46.27
N ALA A 53 39.22 -33.86 45.84
CA ALA A 53 39.29 -34.32 44.47
C ALA A 53 39.16 -33.09 43.55
N THR A 54 40.16 -32.86 42.71
CA THR A 54 40.11 -31.86 41.65
C THR A 54 38.94 -32.18 40.73
N ALA A 55 37.77 -31.58 40.99
CA ALA A 55 36.72 -31.47 40.01
C ALA A 55 37.25 -30.54 38.92
N LYS A 56 37.77 -31.15 37.85
CA LYS A 56 38.19 -30.51 36.60
C LYS A 56 37.00 -29.67 36.13
N ARG A 57 37.02 -28.36 36.36
CA ARG A 57 35.96 -27.45 35.92
C ARG A 57 36.03 -27.40 34.40
N ASN A 58 35.25 -28.26 33.75
CA ASN A 58 35.14 -28.33 32.30
C ASN A 58 34.58 -27.00 31.79
N LYS A 59 35.45 -26.07 31.40
CA LYS A 59 35.08 -24.84 30.64
C LYS A 59 34.29 -25.16 29.37
N SER A 60 34.35 -26.41 28.91
CA SER A 60 33.60 -26.90 27.77
C SER A 60 32.08 -26.95 28.03
N THR A 61 31.61 -27.35 29.21
CA THR A 61 30.16 -27.52 29.45
C THR A 61 29.39 -26.19 29.48
N GLY A 62 29.96 -25.13 30.07
CA GLY A 62 29.33 -23.80 30.07
C GLY A 62 29.26 -23.15 28.68
N LEU A 63 30.26 -23.41 27.83
CA LEU A 63 30.28 -22.93 26.45
C LEU A 63 29.24 -23.66 25.58
N PHE A 64 29.06 -24.97 25.78
CA PHE A 64 28.05 -25.75 25.05
C PHE A 64 26.61 -25.39 25.44
N VAL A 65 26.35 -25.05 26.72
CA VAL A 65 25.02 -24.59 27.15
C VAL A 65 24.68 -23.21 26.57
N ALA A 66 25.63 -22.27 26.59
CA ALA A 66 25.43 -20.95 25.98
C ALA A 66 25.26 -21.04 24.45
N ALA A 67 26.04 -21.88 23.77
CA ALA A 67 25.90 -22.13 22.34
C ALA A 67 24.56 -22.80 22.00
N GLY A 68 24.12 -23.78 22.80
CA GLY A 68 22.81 -24.41 22.63
C GLY A 68 21.64 -23.44 22.80
N LEU A 69 21.69 -22.56 23.80
CA LEU A 69 20.67 -21.53 24.01
C LEU A 69 20.64 -20.53 22.84
N ALA A 70 21.80 -20.12 22.33
CA ALA A 70 21.88 -19.24 21.17
C ALA A 70 21.26 -19.87 19.92
N VAL A 71 21.52 -21.17 19.67
CA VAL A 71 20.90 -21.90 18.55
C VAL A 71 19.39 -21.99 18.70
N VAL A 72 18.87 -22.25 19.91
CA VAL A 72 17.43 -22.29 20.17
C VAL A 72 16.79 -20.92 19.95
N ILE A 73 17.40 -19.84 20.44
CA ILE A 73 16.89 -18.48 20.22
C ILE A 73 16.89 -18.14 18.73
N LEU A 74 17.96 -18.47 18.00
CA LEU A 74 18.06 -18.21 16.56
C LEU A 74 17.03 -19.04 15.78
N ALA A 75 16.79 -20.28 16.18
CA ALA A 75 15.72 -21.11 15.63
C ALA A 75 14.33 -20.54 15.92
N CYS A 76 14.08 -20.00 17.12
CA CYS A 76 12.83 -19.33 17.46
C CYS A 76 12.62 -18.04 16.65
N ILE A 77 13.67 -17.23 16.42
CA ILE A 77 13.60 -16.02 15.60
C ILE A 77 13.31 -16.38 14.14
N VAL A 78 14.02 -17.39 13.59
CA VAL A 78 13.78 -17.87 12.22
C VAL A 78 12.37 -18.44 12.09
N PHE A 79 11.92 -19.24 13.06
CA PHE A 79 10.55 -19.76 13.08
C PHE A 79 9.51 -18.64 13.14
N ALA A 80 9.71 -17.63 14.00
CA ALA A 80 8.84 -16.46 14.07
C ALA A 80 8.85 -15.66 12.76
N ALA A 81 10.02 -15.45 12.14
CA ALA A 81 10.13 -14.76 10.86
C ALA A 81 9.43 -15.53 9.72
N ILE A 82 9.53 -16.85 9.68
CA ILE A 82 8.84 -17.69 8.69
C ILE A 82 7.32 -17.66 8.92
N ARG A 83 6.86 -17.75 10.18
CA ARG A 83 5.44 -17.85 10.51
C ARG A 83 4.70 -16.52 10.47
N TYR A 84 5.35 -15.44 10.90
CA TYR A 84 4.73 -14.12 11.01
C TYR A 84 5.21 -13.12 9.94
N GLY A 85 6.38 -13.33 9.34
CA GLY A 85 6.91 -12.44 8.30
C GLY A 85 6.13 -12.46 6.99
N GLY A 86 5.56 -13.62 6.61
CA GLY A 86 4.78 -13.74 5.37
C GLY A 86 3.52 -12.85 5.34
N GLN A 87 2.80 -12.76 6.47
CA GLN A 87 1.60 -11.93 6.58
C GLN A 87 1.93 -10.43 6.49
N THR A 88 3.06 -10.01 7.08
CA THR A 88 3.50 -8.61 6.98
C THR A 88 3.91 -8.23 5.55
N VAL A 89 4.54 -9.14 4.80
CA VAL A 89 4.94 -8.88 3.42
C VAL A 89 3.73 -8.79 2.48
N ALA A 90 2.75 -9.69 2.64
CA ALA A 90 1.52 -9.66 1.84
C ALA A 90 0.73 -8.36 2.03
N ALA A 91 0.52 -7.93 3.28
CA ALA A 91 -0.16 -6.67 3.60
C ALA A 91 0.59 -5.44 3.07
N LEU A 92 1.93 -5.45 3.12
CA LEU A 92 2.75 -4.37 2.54
C LEU A 92 2.62 -4.30 1.02
N THR A 93 2.59 -5.44 0.33
CA THR A 93 2.39 -5.49 -1.12
C THR A 93 1.00 -4.97 -1.49
N GLU A 94 -0.06 -5.41 -0.80
CA GLU A 94 -1.42 -4.94 -1.03
C GLU A 94 -1.55 -3.42 -0.87
N ASN A 95 -1.00 -2.87 0.22
CA ASN A 95 -1.00 -1.42 0.44
C ASN A 95 -0.24 -0.65 -0.65
N ARG A 96 0.85 -1.22 -1.19
CA ARG A 96 1.58 -0.62 -2.32
C ARG A 96 0.76 -0.64 -3.59
N LEU A 97 0.14 -1.77 -3.93
CA LEU A 97 -0.73 -1.90 -5.11
C LEU A 97 -1.89 -0.91 -5.02
N ARG A 98 -2.57 -0.86 -3.87
CA ARG A 98 -3.63 0.12 -3.57
C ARG A 98 -3.17 1.55 -3.77
N SER A 99 -2.05 1.94 -3.14
CA SER A 99 -1.54 3.31 -3.23
C SER A 99 -1.15 3.69 -4.66
N ALA A 100 -0.52 2.76 -5.40
CA ALA A 100 -0.14 2.99 -6.79
C ALA A 100 -1.37 3.07 -7.71
N SER A 101 -2.37 2.22 -7.50
CA SER A 101 -3.60 2.23 -8.30
C SER A 101 -4.41 3.51 -8.07
N MET A 102 -4.51 3.95 -6.82
CA MET A 102 -5.11 5.23 -6.46
C MET A 102 -4.37 6.41 -7.10
N LYS A 103 -3.03 6.35 -7.20
CA LYS A 103 -2.25 7.39 -7.89
C LYS A 103 -2.59 7.46 -9.39
N ASN A 104 -2.65 6.31 -10.07
CA ASN A 104 -3.05 6.26 -11.48
C ASN A 104 -4.47 6.83 -11.68
N LEU A 105 -5.41 6.46 -10.81
CA LEU A 105 -6.77 6.99 -10.83
C LEU A 105 -6.84 8.50 -10.59
N GLN A 106 -6.01 9.04 -9.69
CA GLN A 106 -5.92 10.49 -9.45
C GLN A 106 -5.40 11.24 -10.69
N GLU A 107 -4.41 10.67 -11.37
CA GLU A 107 -3.86 11.23 -12.61
C GLU A 107 -4.90 11.20 -13.75
N ILE A 108 -5.59 10.07 -13.92
CA ILE A 108 -6.70 9.94 -14.87
C ILE A 108 -7.83 10.93 -14.54
N ALA A 109 -8.25 11.02 -13.28
CA ALA A 109 -9.31 11.93 -12.87
C ALA A 109 -8.93 13.40 -13.10
N THR A 110 -7.66 13.75 -12.92
CA THR A 110 -7.14 15.08 -13.24
C THR A 110 -7.25 15.38 -14.74
N ALA A 111 -6.85 14.43 -15.60
CA ALA A 111 -6.98 14.57 -17.05
C ALA A 111 -8.45 14.63 -17.52
N LEU A 112 -9.32 13.84 -16.90
CA LEU A 112 -10.76 13.86 -17.16
C LEU A 112 -11.41 15.20 -16.79
N ASN A 113 -11.04 15.76 -15.64
CA ASN A 113 -11.51 17.08 -15.21
C ASN A 113 -10.97 18.18 -16.11
N ALA A 114 -9.71 18.12 -16.54
CA ALA A 114 -9.15 19.09 -17.49
C ALA A 114 -9.86 19.05 -18.85
N TYR A 115 -10.22 17.87 -19.35
CA TYR A 115 -11.08 17.73 -20.53
C TYR A 115 -12.46 18.36 -20.27
N ALA A 116 -13.07 18.08 -19.13
CA ALA A 116 -14.40 18.61 -18.80
C ALA A 116 -14.40 20.14 -18.63
N ASP A 117 -13.31 20.73 -18.14
CA ASP A 117 -13.15 22.18 -18.06
C ASP A 117 -13.13 22.84 -19.44
N GLU A 118 -12.58 22.16 -20.46
CA GLU A 118 -12.52 22.65 -21.83
C GLU A 118 -13.84 22.43 -22.60
N PHE A 119 -14.47 21.27 -22.44
CA PHE A 119 -15.62 20.85 -23.25
C PHE A 119 -16.98 20.94 -22.53
N GLY A 120 -16.98 21.24 -21.23
CA GLY A 120 -18.18 21.31 -20.37
C GLY A 120 -18.77 19.94 -19.99
N THR A 121 -18.25 18.84 -20.53
CA THR A 121 -18.65 17.46 -20.19
C THR A 121 -17.44 16.55 -20.20
N TYR A 122 -17.49 15.44 -19.46
CA TYR A 122 -16.47 14.41 -19.57
C TYR A 122 -16.39 13.84 -20.99
N PRO A 123 -15.26 13.23 -21.39
CA PRO A 123 -15.18 12.57 -22.68
C PRO A 123 -16.22 11.45 -22.76
N PRO A 124 -16.92 11.28 -23.90
CA PRO A 124 -17.85 10.18 -24.08
C PRO A 124 -17.08 8.86 -23.97
N ALA A 125 -17.74 7.80 -23.45
CA ALA A 125 -17.12 6.48 -23.31
C ALA A 125 -16.45 6.01 -24.63
N TYR A 126 -17.06 6.38 -25.76
CA TYR A 126 -16.45 6.30 -27.07
C TYR A 126 -16.99 7.38 -28.01
N THR A 127 -16.19 7.74 -29.00
CA THR A 127 -16.65 8.54 -30.14
C THR A 127 -17.32 7.67 -31.20
N THR A 128 -18.13 8.29 -32.05
CA THR A 128 -18.84 7.58 -33.13
C THR A 128 -18.61 8.24 -34.48
N SER A 129 -18.53 7.43 -35.53
CA SER A 129 -18.62 7.91 -36.90
C SER A 129 -19.99 8.51 -37.19
N ALA A 130 -20.13 9.20 -38.34
CA ALA A 130 -21.42 9.70 -38.81
C ALA A 130 -22.50 8.61 -38.94
N ASN A 131 -22.10 7.35 -39.10
CA ASN A 131 -23.00 6.19 -39.21
C ASN A 131 -23.26 5.52 -37.84
N GLY A 132 -22.77 6.09 -36.73
CA GLY A 132 -22.95 5.55 -35.39
C GLY A 132 -22.00 4.41 -35.02
N THR A 133 -20.98 4.12 -35.83
CA THR A 133 -19.97 3.10 -35.51
C THR A 133 -19.03 3.62 -34.42
N PRO A 134 -18.82 2.90 -33.31
CA PRO A 134 -17.82 3.27 -32.30
C PRO A 134 -16.42 3.38 -32.92
N LEU A 135 -15.68 4.45 -32.62
CA LEU A 135 -14.35 4.69 -33.15
C LEU A 135 -13.26 4.45 -32.11
N HIS A 136 -13.18 5.22 -31.03
CA HIS A 136 -12.11 5.08 -30.03
C HIS A 136 -12.62 5.30 -28.62
N SER A 137 -11.97 4.63 -27.66
CA SER A 137 -12.22 4.80 -26.22
C SER A 137 -11.91 6.23 -25.76
N TRP A 138 -12.63 6.71 -24.74
CA TRP A 138 -12.32 7.94 -24.00
C TRP A 138 -10.84 8.07 -23.59
N ARG A 139 -10.15 6.95 -23.37
CA ARG A 139 -8.72 6.90 -23.03
C ARG A 139 -7.85 7.56 -24.11
N VAL A 140 -8.24 7.48 -25.37
CA VAL A 140 -7.51 8.17 -26.46
C VAL A 140 -7.76 9.68 -26.38
N LEU A 141 -8.97 10.11 -26.02
CA LEU A 141 -9.36 11.51 -26.01
C LEU A 141 -8.63 12.33 -24.93
N ILE A 142 -8.19 11.69 -23.86
CA ILE A 142 -7.53 12.39 -22.74
C ILE A 142 -6.00 12.37 -22.80
N LEU A 143 -5.40 11.70 -23.79
CA LEU A 143 -3.94 11.64 -23.94
C LEU A 143 -3.26 13.03 -23.89
N PRO A 144 -3.79 14.09 -24.53
CA PRO A 144 -3.16 15.41 -24.44
C PRO A 144 -3.09 15.99 -23.02
N TYR A 145 -3.99 15.56 -22.13
CA TYR A 145 -4.03 15.97 -20.72
C TYR A 145 -3.22 15.05 -19.80
N LEU A 146 -2.61 14.00 -20.35
CA LEU A 146 -1.68 13.08 -19.70
C LEU A 146 -0.23 13.29 -20.17
N ASP A 147 0.06 14.42 -20.82
CA ASP A 147 1.34 14.71 -21.47
C ASP A 147 1.72 13.69 -22.58
N GLU A 148 0.72 13.07 -23.22
CA GLU A 148 0.87 12.05 -24.27
C GLU A 148 0.45 12.59 -25.66
N VAL A 149 0.79 13.85 -25.96
CA VAL A 149 0.39 14.54 -27.22
C VAL A 149 0.98 13.83 -28.45
N GLU A 150 2.24 13.40 -28.38
CA GLU A 150 2.89 12.68 -29.49
C GLU A 150 2.23 11.33 -29.78
N LEU A 151 1.68 10.66 -28.76
CA LEU A 151 0.92 9.42 -28.94
C LEU A 151 -0.47 9.73 -29.53
N TYR A 152 -1.11 10.79 -29.05
CA TYR A 152 -2.40 11.25 -29.59
C TYR A 152 -2.34 11.54 -31.09
N ASP A 153 -1.31 12.28 -31.53
CA ASP A 153 -1.13 12.69 -32.92
C ASP A 153 -0.87 11.52 -33.89
N GLN A 154 -0.53 10.34 -33.36
CA GLN A 154 -0.37 9.11 -34.17
C GLN A 154 -1.71 8.45 -34.52
N PHE A 155 -2.79 8.75 -33.78
CA PHE A 155 -4.10 8.16 -34.05
C PHE A 155 -4.84 8.89 -35.19
N ASP A 156 -5.35 8.12 -36.15
CA ASP A 156 -6.33 8.62 -37.10
C ASP A 156 -7.72 8.57 -36.46
N LEU A 157 -8.13 9.68 -35.85
CA LEU A 157 -9.40 9.78 -35.12
C LEU A 157 -10.64 9.69 -36.03
N SER A 158 -10.47 9.72 -37.36
CA SER A 158 -11.56 9.48 -38.30
C SER A 158 -11.86 7.98 -38.51
N LYS A 159 -10.96 7.12 -38.04
CA LYS A 159 -11.01 5.66 -38.20
C LYS A 159 -11.24 4.94 -36.88
N PRO A 160 -11.80 3.72 -36.92
CA PRO A 160 -11.99 2.93 -35.72
C PRO A 160 -10.65 2.50 -35.11
N TRP A 161 -10.67 2.19 -33.82
CA TRP A 161 -9.55 1.66 -33.05
C TRP A 161 -8.97 0.38 -33.66
N SER A 162 -9.82 -0.41 -34.32
CA SER A 162 -9.47 -1.68 -34.97
C SER A 162 -9.00 -1.52 -36.42
N ASP A 163 -8.88 -0.30 -36.94
CA ASP A 163 -8.27 -0.07 -38.25
C ASP A 163 -6.77 -0.37 -38.20
N GLU A 164 -6.21 -0.90 -39.28
CA GLU A 164 -4.78 -1.24 -39.36
C GLU A 164 -3.87 -0.07 -38.98
N ALA A 165 -4.25 1.17 -39.34
CA ALA A 165 -3.50 2.37 -38.99
C ALA A 165 -3.42 2.56 -37.45
N ASN A 166 -4.54 2.40 -36.76
CA ASN A 166 -4.65 2.64 -35.31
C ASN A 166 -4.19 1.45 -34.47
N MET A 167 -4.31 0.22 -34.97
CA MET A 167 -3.87 -0.99 -34.26
C MET A 167 -2.37 -0.99 -33.99
N SER A 168 -1.56 -0.45 -34.90
CA SER A 168 -0.11 -0.34 -34.71
C SER A 168 0.27 0.62 -33.58
N VAL A 169 -0.53 1.67 -33.38
CA VAL A 169 -0.34 2.67 -32.32
C VAL A 169 -0.77 2.10 -30.96
N ALA A 170 -1.80 1.25 -30.95
CA ALA A 170 -2.37 0.66 -29.73
C ALA A 170 -1.37 -0.16 -28.89
N TYR A 171 -0.24 -0.59 -29.45
CA TYR A 171 0.87 -1.24 -28.71
C TYR A 171 1.56 -0.30 -27.71
N GLN A 172 1.36 1.01 -27.83
CA GLN A 172 1.91 2.03 -26.92
C GLN A 172 0.85 2.42 -25.89
N MET A 173 0.57 1.53 -24.93
CA MET A 173 -0.35 1.85 -23.83
C MET A 173 0.35 2.74 -22.80
N PRO A 174 -0.20 3.93 -22.47
CA PRO A 174 0.31 4.73 -21.35
C PRO A 174 0.29 3.94 -20.04
N GLY A 175 1.38 4.03 -19.28
CA GLY A 175 1.54 3.30 -18.01
C GLY A 175 0.48 3.66 -16.96
N VAL A 176 -0.11 4.85 -17.04
CA VAL A 176 -1.20 5.28 -16.16
C VAL A 176 -2.46 4.41 -16.30
N TYR A 177 -2.66 3.76 -17.45
CA TYR A 177 -3.77 2.83 -17.65
C TYR A 177 -3.48 1.41 -17.15
N GLU A 178 -2.22 1.07 -16.91
CA GLU A 178 -1.81 -0.24 -16.44
C GLU A 178 -2.10 -0.41 -14.94
N HIS A 179 -2.54 -1.60 -14.55
CA HIS A 179 -2.62 -1.92 -13.13
C HIS A 179 -1.19 -2.11 -12.56
N PRO A 180 -0.87 -1.60 -11.36
CA PRO A 180 0.46 -1.79 -10.75
C PRO A 180 0.87 -3.25 -10.51
N ASP A 181 -0.10 -4.18 -10.46
CA ASP A 181 0.14 -5.62 -10.44
C ASP A 181 0.27 -6.19 -11.87
N THR A 182 1.43 -5.94 -12.47
CA THR A 182 1.77 -6.38 -13.83
C THR A 182 1.96 -7.90 -13.95
N ASN A 183 1.94 -8.65 -12.84
CA ASN A 183 2.05 -10.11 -12.84
C ASN A 183 0.68 -10.81 -12.96
N ALA A 184 -0.42 -10.10 -12.74
CA ALA A 184 -1.77 -10.67 -12.67
C ALA A 184 -2.44 -10.91 -14.04
N VAL A 185 -1.93 -10.30 -15.11
CA VAL A 185 -2.36 -10.54 -16.49
C VAL A 185 -1.14 -10.65 -17.39
N GLY A 186 -1.00 -11.73 -18.14
CA GLY A 186 0.08 -11.89 -19.12
C GLY A 186 -0.04 -10.99 -20.36
N TYR A 187 -0.82 -9.90 -20.29
CA TYR A 187 -1.14 -9.01 -21.41
C TYR A 187 -0.91 -7.55 -21.01
N SER A 188 0.21 -6.99 -21.43
CA SER A 188 0.68 -5.62 -21.13
C SER A 188 -0.05 -4.52 -21.91
N MET A 189 -1.30 -4.74 -22.31
CA MET A 189 -2.08 -3.83 -23.18
C MET A 189 -3.54 -3.68 -22.73
N VAL A 190 -3.90 -4.28 -21.59
CA VAL A 190 -5.25 -4.25 -21.03
C VAL A 190 -5.31 -3.17 -19.95
N PRO A 191 -6.23 -2.19 -20.05
CA PRO A 191 -6.33 -1.14 -19.06
C PRO A 191 -6.96 -1.68 -17.78
N ALA A 192 -6.75 -0.97 -16.66
CA ALA A 192 -7.27 -1.35 -15.36
C ALA A 192 -8.43 -0.47 -14.88
N TYR A 193 -8.64 0.68 -15.51
CA TYR A 193 -9.53 1.74 -15.03
C TYR A 193 -10.60 2.06 -16.07
N TYR A 194 -11.86 2.09 -15.64
CA TYR A 194 -13.03 2.10 -16.51
C TYR A 194 -14.11 3.05 -16.00
N TYR A 195 -14.93 3.53 -16.92
CA TYR A 195 -16.17 4.19 -16.56
C TYR A 195 -17.23 3.19 -16.09
N LEU A 196 -18.16 3.69 -15.28
CA LEU A 196 -19.45 3.04 -15.04
C LEU A 196 -20.47 3.66 -15.99
N THR A 197 -20.81 2.92 -17.05
CA THR A 197 -21.71 3.37 -18.10
C THR A 197 -23.12 2.85 -17.90
N GLY A 198 -24.13 3.63 -18.25
CA GLY A 198 -25.53 3.21 -18.17
C GLY A 198 -26.48 4.32 -17.72
N PRO A 199 -27.80 4.06 -17.73
CA PRO A 199 -28.78 5.01 -17.24
C PRO A 199 -28.49 5.41 -15.79
N GLY A 200 -28.52 6.71 -15.49
CA GLY A 200 -28.32 7.23 -14.13
C GLY A 200 -26.87 7.39 -13.69
N THR A 201 -25.89 7.09 -14.54
CA THR A 201 -24.46 7.35 -14.25
C THR A 201 -24.01 8.68 -14.88
N LEU A 202 -22.75 9.08 -14.64
CA LEU A 202 -22.10 10.19 -15.39
C LEU A 202 -22.00 9.93 -16.90
N PHE A 203 -22.10 8.66 -17.31
CA PHE A 203 -21.90 8.21 -18.69
C PHE A 203 -23.14 7.46 -19.21
N PRO A 204 -24.29 8.16 -19.36
CA PRO A 204 -25.48 7.56 -19.94
C PRO A 204 -25.29 7.26 -21.42
N LYS A 205 -26.22 6.50 -22.01
CA LYS A 205 -26.26 6.33 -23.47
C LYS A 205 -26.57 7.69 -24.11
N GLY A 206 -25.58 8.27 -24.79
CA GLY A 206 -25.70 9.57 -25.46
C GLY A 206 -24.64 10.55 -24.96
N LYS A 207 -25.06 11.76 -24.59
CA LYS A 207 -24.15 12.80 -24.13
C LYS A 207 -23.70 12.49 -22.68
N PRO A 208 -22.39 12.39 -22.41
CA PRO A 208 -21.88 12.30 -21.04
C PRO A 208 -22.22 13.57 -20.26
N LEU A 209 -22.28 13.45 -18.93
CA LEU A 209 -22.47 14.57 -18.02
C LEU A 209 -21.13 15.26 -17.74
N GLY A 210 -21.17 16.50 -17.24
CA GLY A 210 -20.01 17.22 -16.73
C GLY A 210 -20.05 17.43 -15.22
N PRO A 211 -18.99 18.02 -14.63
CA PRO A 211 -18.95 18.38 -13.22
C PRO A 211 -20.16 19.24 -12.77
N GLU A 212 -20.64 20.15 -13.61
CA GLU A 212 -21.80 21.02 -13.29
C GLU A 212 -23.14 20.29 -13.24
N ASP A 213 -23.23 19.10 -13.86
CA ASP A 213 -24.43 18.28 -13.86
C ASP A 213 -24.58 17.46 -12.56
N VAL A 214 -23.51 17.33 -11.78
CA VAL A 214 -23.51 16.63 -10.49
C VAL A 214 -24.29 17.46 -9.46
N LYS A 215 -25.40 16.90 -8.97
CA LYS A 215 -26.28 17.51 -7.96
C LYS A 215 -26.04 16.96 -6.56
N ASP A 216 -25.54 15.75 -6.49
CA ASP A 216 -25.06 15.15 -5.25
C ASP A 216 -23.64 15.65 -4.93
N ASN A 217 -23.01 15.08 -3.90
CA ASN A 217 -21.66 15.49 -3.52
C ASN A 217 -20.61 14.93 -4.51
N GLY A 218 -19.97 15.79 -5.28
CA GLY A 218 -18.90 15.38 -6.23
C GLY A 218 -17.69 14.70 -5.59
N SER A 219 -17.41 14.94 -4.30
CA SER A 219 -16.38 14.18 -3.57
C SER A 219 -16.83 12.77 -3.18
N GLN A 220 -18.07 12.40 -3.51
CA GLN A 220 -18.69 11.10 -3.27
C GLN A 220 -19.43 10.61 -4.53
N THR A 221 -19.02 11.08 -5.72
CA THR A 221 -19.54 10.57 -7.00
C THR A 221 -18.39 9.99 -7.79
N ILE A 222 -18.50 8.70 -8.15
CA ILE A 222 -17.49 7.94 -8.88
C ILE A 222 -17.36 8.51 -10.29
N LEU A 223 -16.14 8.95 -10.62
CA LEU A 223 -15.77 9.38 -11.95
C LEU A 223 -15.18 8.22 -12.77
N VAL A 224 -14.26 7.45 -12.16
CA VAL A 224 -13.57 6.33 -12.79
C VAL A 224 -13.23 5.28 -11.73
N ILE A 225 -13.27 4.01 -12.09
CA ILE A 225 -13.10 2.91 -11.14
C ILE A 225 -12.22 1.80 -11.71
N GLU A 226 -11.47 1.13 -10.85
CA GLU A 226 -10.72 -0.06 -11.19
C GLU A 226 -11.67 -1.24 -11.52
N GLY A 227 -11.34 -2.00 -12.58
CA GLY A 227 -12.16 -3.11 -13.03
C GLY A 227 -11.44 -4.05 -14.00
N ARG A 228 -12.13 -5.13 -14.35
CA ARG A 228 -11.64 -6.17 -15.28
C ARG A 228 -12.74 -6.66 -16.23
N PRO A 229 -13.43 -5.77 -16.97
CA PRO A 229 -14.40 -6.21 -17.97
C PRO A 229 -13.71 -7.08 -19.04
N THR A 230 -14.50 -7.93 -19.69
CA THR A 230 -14.01 -8.71 -20.83
C THR A 230 -13.78 -7.79 -22.02
N ILE A 231 -12.52 -7.68 -22.46
CA ILE A 231 -12.11 -6.97 -23.66
C ILE A 231 -11.74 -7.99 -24.72
N SER A 232 -12.30 -7.86 -25.93
CA SER A 232 -12.19 -8.91 -26.97
C SER A 232 -10.84 -8.91 -27.68
N SER A 233 -10.25 -7.73 -27.88
CA SER A 233 -8.95 -7.56 -28.53
C SER A 233 -7.77 -7.60 -27.57
N GLY A 234 -8.00 -7.41 -26.28
CA GLY A 234 -6.96 -7.19 -25.28
C GLY A 234 -6.23 -5.84 -25.42
N MET A 235 -6.81 -4.86 -26.13
CA MET A 235 -6.22 -3.54 -26.33
C MET A 235 -6.99 -2.44 -25.59
N TRP A 236 -6.27 -1.49 -25.00
CA TRP A 236 -6.82 -0.36 -24.26
C TRP A 236 -7.59 0.66 -25.11
N THR A 237 -7.40 0.63 -26.42
CA THR A 237 -8.10 1.50 -27.38
C THR A 237 -9.51 0.98 -27.72
N GLU A 238 -9.82 -0.28 -27.40
CA GLU A 238 -11.15 -0.85 -27.57
C GLU A 238 -12.16 -0.11 -26.66
N PRO A 239 -13.29 0.38 -27.19
CA PRO A 239 -14.27 1.18 -26.46
C PRO A 239 -15.16 0.30 -25.55
N VAL A 240 -14.55 -0.31 -24.54
CA VAL A 240 -15.21 -1.12 -23.53
C VAL A 240 -15.06 -0.47 -22.16
N ASP A 241 -16.20 -0.37 -21.47
CA ASP A 241 -16.32 0.08 -20.09
C ASP A 241 -17.34 -0.81 -19.35
N MET A 242 -17.53 -0.59 -18.05
CA MET A 242 -18.38 -1.44 -17.23
C MET A 242 -19.84 -1.00 -17.34
N ASP A 243 -20.75 -1.96 -17.50
CA ASP A 243 -22.18 -1.70 -17.68
C ASP A 243 -22.89 -1.76 -16.32
N TYR A 244 -23.19 -0.59 -15.76
CA TYR A 244 -23.85 -0.46 -14.46
C TYR A 244 -25.19 -1.19 -14.40
N GLY A 245 -25.92 -1.27 -15.51
CA GLY A 245 -27.21 -1.97 -15.58
C GLY A 245 -27.11 -3.49 -15.41
N LYS A 246 -25.90 -4.07 -15.46
CA LYS A 246 -25.65 -5.49 -15.22
C LYS A 246 -25.15 -5.79 -13.81
N MET A 247 -24.85 -4.75 -13.02
CA MET A 247 -24.28 -4.88 -11.69
C MET A 247 -25.35 -5.14 -10.64
N GLN A 248 -24.94 -5.81 -9.56
CA GLN A 248 -25.67 -5.94 -8.31
C GLN A 248 -25.16 -4.93 -7.26
N GLY A 249 -24.13 -4.16 -7.59
CA GLY A 249 -23.52 -3.15 -6.72
C GLY A 249 -22.58 -3.77 -5.69
N LEU A 250 -21.87 -4.85 -6.06
CA LEU A 250 -21.04 -5.63 -5.15
C LEU A 250 -19.56 -5.41 -5.41
N VAL A 251 -18.89 -4.63 -4.55
CA VAL A 251 -17.44 -4.44 -4.63
C VAL A 251 -16.71 -5.78 -4.47
N GLY A 252 -15.89 -6.14 -5.45
CA GLY A 252 -15.17 -7.41 -5.48
C GLY A 252 -16.06 -8.63 -5.76
N GLY A 253 -17.23 -8.43 -6.37
CA GLY A 253 -18.13 -9.49 -6.78
C GLY A 253 -17.67 -10.22 -8.05
N ALA A 254 -18.62 -10.54 -8.94
CA ALA A 254 -18.32 -11.31 -10.16
C ALA A 254 -17.38 -10.53 -11.10
N VAL A 255 -16.14 -11.02 -11.25
CA VAL A 255 -15.13 -10.44 -12.15
C VAL A 255 -15.68 -10.32 -13.57
N GLY A 256 -15.50 -9.16 -14.18
CA GLY A 256 -16.02 -8.84 -15.52
C GLY A 256 -17.40 -8.19 -15.53
N ILE A 257 -18.12 -8.22 -14.41
CA ILE A 257 -19.40 -7.53 -14.22
C ILE A 257 -19.26 -6.47 -13.14
N GLU A 258 -18.79 -6.86 -11.96
CA GLU A 258 -18.62 -5.99 -10.80
C GLU A 258 -17.21 -5.37 -10.77
N PRO A 259 -17.04 -4.18 -10.17
CA PRO A 259 -15.74 -3.53 -10.07
C PRO A 259 -14.76 -4.28 -9.16
N GLY A 260 -13.47 -4.11 -9.44
CA GLY A 260 -12.36 -4.77 -8.75
C GLY A 260 -11.79 -5.99 -9.49
N GLY A 261 -11.22 -6.91 -8.71
CA GLY A 261 -10.56 -8.11 -9.23
C GLY A 261 -9.04 -7.98 -9.44
N TRP A 262 -8.44 -6.85 -9.03
CA TRP A 262 -6.98 -6.66 -9.01
C TRP A 262 -6.43 -6.65 -7.59
N ILE A 263 -6.91 -5.74 -6.75
CA ILE A 263 -6.42 -5.58 -5.39
C ILE A 263 -7.24 -6.50 -4.45
N PRO A 264 -6.59 -7.35 -3.64
CA PRO A 264 -7.28 -8.05 -2.57
C PRO A 264 -8.00 -7.06 -1.64
N GLY A 265 -9.19 -7.42 -1.17
CA GLY A 265 -9.88 -6.63 -0.13
C GLY A 265 -10.71 -5.43 -0.61
N GLY A 266 -10.69 -5.06 -1.89
CA GLY A 266 -11.52 -3.94 -2.37
C GLY A 266 -11.26 -3.53 -3.82
N VAL A 267 -11.61 -2.28 -4.12
CA VAL A 267 -11.40 -1.65 -5.43
C VAL A 267 -10.98 -0.19 -5.23
N ALA A 268 -10.03 0.28 -6.04
CA ALA A 268 -9.68 1.69 -6.10
C ALA A 268 -10.61 2.45 -7.05
N MET A 269 -10.94 3.68 -6.72
CA MET A 269 -11.75 4.58 -7.56
C MET A 269 -11.26 6.01 -7.44
N ALA A 270 -11.66 6.88 -8.36
CA ALA A 270 -11.58 8.32 -8.17
C ALA A 270 -12.95 8.98 -8.31
N THR A 271 -13.14 10.06 -7.57
CA THR A 271 -14.36 10.86 -7.52
C THR A 271 -14.28 12.09 -8.43
N VAL A 272 -15.41 12.74 -8.66
CA VAL A 272 -15.51 13.95 -9.52
C VAL A 272 -14.56 15.07 -9.05
N ASP A 273 -14.32 15.20 -7.76
CA ASP A 273 -13.36 16.18 -7.21
C ASP A 273 -11.87 15.83 -7.45
N GLY A 274 -11.61 14.71 -8.14
CA GLY A 274 -10.27 14.26 -8.50
C GLY A 274 -9.55 13.46 -7.40
N ARG A 275 -10.19 13.22 -6.25
CA ARG A 275 -9.58 12.41 -5.18
C ARG A 275 -9.73 10.93 -5.47
N ALA A 276 -8.71 10.17 -5.11
CA ALA A 276 -8.76 8.72 -5.17
C ALA A 276 -9.14 8.15 -3.81
N HIS A 277 -9.98 7.12 -3.83
CA HIS A 277 -10.47 6.39 -2.67
C HIS A 277 -10.37 4.90 -2.92
N PHE A 278 -10.49 4.11 -1.85
CA PHE A 278 -10.57 2.66 -1.98
C PHE A 278 -11.78 2.15 -1.22
N LEU A 279 -12.64 1.48 -1.96
CA LEU A 279 -13.85 0.87 -1.43
C LEU A 279 -13.55 -0.55 -0.98
N PRO A 280 -13.75 -0.90 0.29
CA PRO A 280 -13.53 -2.26 0.77
C PRO A 280 -14.60 -3.22 0.24
N ILE A 281 -14.24 -4.50 0.11
CA ILE A 281 -15.21 -5.58 -0.05
C ILE A 281 -16.17 -5.55 1.14
N GLY A 282 -17.46 -5.72 0.86
CA GLY A 282 -18.53 -5.60 1.86
C GLY A 282 -19.11 -4.21 2.01
N THR A 283 -18.64 -3.22 1.24
CA THR A 283 -19.36 -1.95 1.03
C THR A 283 -20.82 -2.27 0.66
N PRO A 284 -21.82 -1.73 1.38
CA PRO A 284 -23.22 -1.99 1.08
C PRO A 284 -23.57 -1.58 -0.34
N ALA A 285 -24.38 -2.40 -1.04
CA ALA A 285 -24.81 -2.08 -2.41
C ALA A 285 -25.53 -0.73 -2.51
N SER A 286 -26.28 -0.33 -1.48
CA SER A 286 -26.88 1.00 -1.40
C SER A 286 -25.85 2.13 -1.39
N THR A 287 -24.75 1.95 -0.67
CA THR A 287 -23.64 2.91 -0.63
C THR A 287 -22.95 2.95 -1.97
N PHE A 288 -22.61 1.80 -2.57
CA PHE A 288 -22.02 1.75 -3.89
C PHE A 288 -22.91 2.45 -4.93
N ASN A 289 -24.21 2.13 -4.98
CA ASN A 289 -25.13 2.72 -5.94
C ASN A 289 -25.25 4.25 -5.78
N ALA A 290 -25.30 4.74 -4.55
CA ALA A 290 -25.29 6.18 -4.24
C ALA A 290 -24.00 6.88 -4.69
N LEU A 291 -22.86 6.17 -4.66
CA LEU A 291 -21.60 6.70 -5.20
C LEU A 291 -21.60 6.74 -6.74
N VAL A 292 -22.43 5.96 -7.43
CA VAL A 292 -22.49 5.92 -8.90
C VAL A 292 -23.38 7.03 -9.48
N THR A 293 -24.46 7.38 -8.78
CA THR A 293 -25.46 8.32 -9.25
C THR A 293 -25.02 9.77 -8.99
N PRO A 294 -24.96 10.64 -10.02
CA PRO A 294 -24.57 12.04 -9.82
C PRO A 294 -25.71 12.95 -9.33
N ALA A 295 -26.95 12.46 -9.31
CA ALA A 295 -28.15 13.23 -8.98
C ALA A 295 -29.30 12.35 -8.44
N GLY A 296 -28.97 11.31 -7.67
CA GLY A 296 -29.95 10.41 -7.06
C GLY A 296 -30.51 10.90 -5.73
N ASN A 297 -29.89 11.91 -5.11
CA ASN A 297 -30.25 12.44 -3.77
C ASN A 297 -30.20 11.39 -2.66
N GLU A 298 -29.36 10.36 -2.80
CA GLU A 298 -29.11 9.39 -1.74
C GLU A 298 -28.14 9.97 -0.70
N PRO A 299 -28.55 10.19 0.57
CA PRO A 299 -27.67 10.77 1.57
C PRO A 299 -26.58 9.77 1.95
N LEU A 300 -25.32 10.17 1.79
CA LEU A 300 -24.15 9.51 2.33
C LEU A 300 -23.61 10.29 3.53
N ALA A 301 -23.01 9.60 4.49
CA ALA A 301 -22.30 10.26 5.58
C ALA A 301 -21.00 10.89 5.03
N ASP A 302 -20.56 12.02 5.59
CA ASP A 302 -19.36 12.73 5.11
C ASP A 302 -18.11 11.84 5.16
N ASP A 303 -18.04 10.92 6.12
CA ASP A 303 -16.93 9.98 6.35
C ASP A 303 -17.04 8.66 5.56
N THR A 304 -17.98 8.56 4.61
CA THR A 304 -18.21 7.31 3.84
C THR A 304 -16.95 6.82 3.11
N LEU A 305 -16.05 7.74 2.71
CA LEU A 305 -14.87 7.45 1.89
C LEU A 305 -13.53 7.71 2.61
N ASP A 306 -13.56 7.91 3.93
CA ASP A 306 -12.38 8.18 4.78
C ASP A 306 -11.70 6.89 5.29
#